data_AF-A0A183B8U4-F1
#
_entry.id   AF-A0A183B8U4-F1
#
_cell.length_a   1.000
_cell.length_b   1.000
_cell.length_c   1.000
_cell.angle_alpha   90.00
_cell.angle_beta   90.00
_cell.angle_gamma   90.00
#
_symmetry.space_group_name_H-M   'P 1'
#
loop_
_entity.id
_entity.type
_entity.pdbx_description
1 polymer ?
#
loop_
_entity_poly.entity_id
_entity_poly.type
_entity_poly.pdbx_seq_one_letter_code
_entity_poly.pdbx_strand_id
1 'polypeptide(L)'
;MHGYRQNAELFREKTGAFRKKLKKTCDFGEFPHRINKCLNRSNGWWFSRSDNYFRAQDQSDCDEGFSESLEALKQTIEQEGPFDGVLAFSQGAAFMLLVQLLLKSGQFGKGYV
;
A
#
# COMPACT_ATOMS: atom_id res chain seq x y z
N MET A 1 -2.92 2.85 3.17
CA MET A 1 -1.72 2.02 2.90
C MET A 1 -0.79 2.01 4.11
N HIS A 2 -0.67 0.86 4.81
CA HIS A 2 0.13 0.73 6.02
C HIS A 2 1.65 0.71 5.76
N GLY A 3 2.49 0.81 6.79
CA GLY A 3 3.95 0.64 6.66
C GLY A 3 4.41 -0.83 6.73
N TYR A 4 5.70 -1.08 6.52
CA TYR A 4 6.29 -2.42 6.69
C TYR A 4 6.03 -2.98 8.09
N ARG A 5 5.77 -4.29 8.19
CA ARG A 5 5.40 -4.99 9.45
C ARG A 5 4.19 -4.37 10.15
N GLN A 6 3.21 -3.94 9.37
CA GLN A 6 1.89 -3.53 9.85
C GLN A 6 0.80 -4.23 9.04
N ASN A 7 -0.45 -3.93 9.32
CA ASN A 7 -1.60 -4.36 8.54
C ASN A 7 -2.66 -3.24 8.54
N ALA A 8 -3.77 -3.44 7.83
CA ALA A 8 -4.85 -2.45 7.72
C ALA A 8 -5.43 -2.07 9.09
N GLU A 9 -5.69 -3.05 9.96
CA GLU A 9 -6.24 -2.85 11.30
C GLU A 9 -5.33 -2.01 12.20
N LEU A 10 -4.05 -2.36 12.30
CA LEU A 10 -3.08 -1.61 13.10
C LEU A 10 -2.88 -0.19 12.56
N PHE A 11 -2.87 -0.03 11.23
CA PHE A 11 -2.78 1.30 10.63
C PHE A 11 -4.03 2.13 10.90
N ARG A 12 -5.21 1.49 10.89
CA ARG A 12 -6.47 2.10 11.29
C ARG A 12 -6.39 2.57 12.74
N GLU A 13 -5.93 1.75 13.66
CA GLU A 13 -5.78 2.15 15.07
C GLU A 13 -4.85 3.36 15.23
N LYS A 14 -3.66 3.30 14.61
CA LYS A 14 -2.65 4.38 14.68
C LYS A 14 -3.10 5.70 14.07
N THR A 15 -4.02 5.67 13.12
CA THR A 15 -4.57 6.87 12.46
C THR A 15 -5.93 7.29 13.00
N GLY A 16 -6.35 6.73 14.15
CA GLY A 16 -7.68 6.97 14.73
C GLY A 16 -7.99 8.44 15.03
N ALA A 17 -7.05 9.17 15.66
CA ALA A 17 -7.24 10.59 15.97
C ALA A 17 -7.37 11.45 14.69
N PHE A 18 -6.56 11.14 13.67
CA PHE A 18 -6.60 11.80 12.38
C PHE A 18 -7.96 11.60 11.69
N ARG A 19 -8.42 10.35 11.57
CA ARG A 19 -9.74 10.04 10.99
C ARG A 19 -10.87 10.68 11.78
N LYS A 20 -10.80 10.65 13.12
CA LYS A 20 -11.83 11.28 13.98
C LYS A 20 -11.97 12.77 13.70
N LYS A 21 -10.88 13.47 13.37
CA LYS A 21 -10.90 14.90 13.01
C LYS A 21 -11.53 15.15 11.64
N LEU A 22 -11.41 14.21 10.71
CA LEU A 22 -11.88 14.33 9.31
C LEU A 22 -13.20 13.61 9.03
N LYS A 23 -13.80 12.92 10.01
CA LYS A 23 -15.03 12.12 9.83
C LYS A 23 -16.26 12.86 9.27
N LYS A 24 -16.24 14.19 9.26
CA LYS A 24 -17.33 15.02 8.71
C LYS A 24 -17.13 15.35 7.23
N THR A 25 -15.92 15.14 6.72
CA THR A 25 -15.51 15.57 5.37
C THR A 25 -14.92 14.43 4.55
N CYS A 26 -14.53 13.32 5.18
CA CYS A 26 -13.88 12.20 4.51
C CYS A 26 -14.40 10.88 5.07
N ASP A 27 -14.77 9.98 4.16
CA ASP A 27 -14.96 8.56 4.45
C ASP A 27 -13.65 7.82 4.22
N PHE A 28 -13.33 6.89 5.11
CA PHE A 28 -12.07 6.15 5.06
C PHE A 28 -12.35 4.67 4.82
N GLY A 29 -11.95 4.17 3.65
CA GLY A 29 -11.82 2.75 3.34
C GLY A 29 -10.48 2.17 3.79
N GLU A 30 -10.43 0.87 4.01
CA GLU A 30 -9.19 0.14 4.25
C GLU A 30 -8.84 -0.70 3.03
N PHE A 31 -7.58 -0.62 2.58
CA PHE A 31 -7.09 -1.55 1.59
C PHE A 31 -6.72 -2.88 2.26
N PRO A 32 -7.39 -4.00 1.91
CA PRO A 32 -7.15 -5.30 2.53
C PRO A 32 -5.90 -5.94 1.93
N HIS A 33 -4.72 -5.42 2.29
CA HIS A 33 -3.45 -6.03 1.92
C HIS A 33 -3.27 -7.35 2.67
N ARG A 34 -3.59 -8.50 2.05
CA ARG A 34 -3.55 -9.84 2.67
C ARG A 34 -2.43 -10.73 2.17
N ILE A 35 -1.66 -10.25 1.20
CA ILE A 35 -0.50 -10.89 0.59
C ILE A 35 0.80 -10.38 1.24
N ASN A 36 1.94 -10.98 0.89
CA ASN A 36 3.26 -10.58 1.41
C ASN A 36 3.32 -10.56 2.94
N LYS A 37 2.88 -11.67 3.54
CA LYS A 37 2.83 -11.82 4.99
C LYS A 37 4.24 -11.87 5.57
N CYS A 38 4.47 -11.00 6.53
CA CYS A 38 5.60 -11.02 7.44
C CYS A 38 5.24 -11.85 8.70
N LEU A 39 6.14 -11.82 9.68
CA LEU A 39 5.90 -12.37 11.03
C LEU A 39 4.67 -11.73 11.70
N ASN A 40 3.99 -12.50 12.56
CA ASN A 40 2.93 -12.03 13.46
C ASN A 40 1.76 -11.30 12.78
N ARG A 41 1.23 -11.84 11.66
CA ARG A 41 0.06 -11.28 10.94
C ARG A 41 0.26 -9.84 10.44
N SER A 42 1.52 -9.44 10.27
CA SER A 42 1.91 -8.18 9.64
C SER A 42 2.31 -8.42 8.19
N ASN A 43 2.34 -7.38 7.37
CA ASN A 43 2.56 -7.49 5.93
C ASN A 43 3.59 -6.44 5.44
N GLY A 44 4.11 -6.66 4.23
CA GLY A 44 4.94 -5.71 3.48
C GLY A 44 4.41 -5.52 2.05
N TRP A 45 4.72 -4.40 1.41
CA TRP A 45 4.31 -4.15 0.02
C TRP A 45 5.27 -4.79 -0.98
N TRP A 46 6.54 -4.82 -0.64
CA TRP A 46 7.59 -5.58 -1.32
C TRP A 46 8.69 -5.87 -0.31
N PHE A 47 9.59 -6.77 -0.66
CA PHE A 47 10.78 -7.12 0.11
C PHE A 47 12.04 -6.72 -0.64
N SER A 48 13.08 -6.36 0.12
CA SER A 48 14.39 -6.02 -0.46
C SER A 48 15.36 -7.21 -0.43
N ARG A 49 14.87 -8.39 -0.04
CA ARG A 49 15.63 -9.63 0.15
C ARG A 49 14.72 -10.84 -0.08
N SER A 50 15.31 -11.94 -0.53
CA SER A 50 14.63 -13.22 -0.82
C SER A 50 14.12 -13.98 0.42
N ASP A 51 14.42 -13.49 1.62
CA ASP A 51 13.92 -14.04 2.89
C ASP A 51 12.65 -13.32 3.38
N ASN A 52 11.95 -12.60 2.50
CA ASN A 52 10.78 -11.77 2.81
C ASN A 52 11.06 -10.68 3.86
N TYR A 53 12.29 -10.18 3.90
CA TYR A 53 12.66 -9.05 4.74
C TYR A 53 12.76 -7.76 3.93
N PHE A 54 12.36 -6.65 4.55
CA PHE A 54 12.53 -5.33 3.98
C PHE A 54 13.39 -4.46 4.87
N ARG A 55 14.35 -3.77 4.25
CA ARG A 55 15.13 -2.70 4.86
C ARG A 55 15.30 -1.56 3.88
N ALA A 56 14.87 -0.37 4.28
CA ALA A 56 14.89 0.81 3.42
C ALA A 56 16.29 1.27 2.98
N GLN A 57 17.34 0.83 3.67
CA GLN A 57 18.73 1.16 3.35
C GLN A 57 19.43 0.10 2.48
N ASP A 58 18.76 -1.02 2.17
CA ASP A 58 19.36 -2.01 1.28
C ASP A 58 19.42 -1.45 -0.14
N GLN A 59 20.60 -1.54 -0.76
CA GLN A 59 20.71 -1.51 -2.21
C GLN A 59 20.43 -2.95 -2.69
N SER A 60 19.33 -3.13 -3.40
CA SER A 60 18.84 -4.45 -3.80
C SER A 60 18.15 -4.36 -5.15
N ASP A 61 18.29 -5.41 -5.95
CA ASP A 61 17.51 -5.70 -7.16
C ASP A 61 16.30 -6.59 -6.87
N CYS A 62 16.12 -7.04 -5.62
CA CYS A 62 14.95 -7.78 -5.17
C CYS A 62 13.76 -6.84 -4.90
N ASP A 63 12.62 -7.17 -5.50
CA ASP A 63 11.33 -6.50 -5.34
C ASP A 63 10.19 -7.50 -5.09
N GLU A 64 10.51 -8.66 -4.50
CA GLU A 64 9.53 -9.74 -4.26
C GLU A 64 8.26 -9.22 -3.58
N GLY A 65 7.10 -9.60 -4.13
CA GLY A 65 5.79 -9.17 -3.67
C GLY A 65 5.29 -7.84 -4.26
N PHE A 66 6.13 -7.07 -4.96
CA PHE A 66 5.72 -5.78 -5.54
C PHE A 66 4.61 -5.95 -6.59
N SER A 67 4.78 -6.89 -7.52
CA SER A 67 3.81 -7.15 -8.59
C SER A 67 2.47 -7.61 -8.05
N GLU A 68 2.47 -8.50 -7.05
CA GLU A 68 1.26 -8.99 -6.40
C GLU A 68 0.54 -7.88 -5.65
N SER A 69 1.28 -6.99 -4.97
CA SER A 69 0.73 -5.78 -4.35
C SER A 69 0.09 -4.83 -5.37
N LEU A 70 0.73 -4.68 -6.53
CA LEU A 70 0.24 -3.84 -7.61
C LEU A 70 -1.06 -4.39 -8.20
N GLU A 71 -1.13 -5.69 -8.45
CA GLU A 71 -2.34 -6.34 -8.96
C GLU A 71 -3.49 -6.31 -7.93
N ALA A 72 -3.19 -6.54 -6.65
CA ALA A 72 -4.19 -6.39 -5.59
C ALA A 72 -4.73 -4.95 -5.53
N LEU A 73 -3.86 -3.94 -5.72
CA LEU A 73 -4.29 -2.54 -5.77
C LEU A 73 -5.22 -2.26 -6.95
N LYS A 74 -4.89 -2.75 -8.14
CA LYS A 74 -5.74 -2.60 -9.34
C LYS A 74 -7.12 -3.18 -9.12
N GLN A 75 -7.19 -4.40 -8.58
CA GLN A 75 -8.44 -5.08 -8.28
C GLN A 75 -9.30 -4.28 -7.30
N THR A 76 -8.72 -3.75 -6.22
CA THR A 76 -9.48 -2.92 -5.28
C THR A 76 -9.95 -1.61 -5.90
N ILE A 77 -9.13 -0.94 -6.72
CA ILE A 77 -9.55 0.28 -7.41
C ILE A 77 -10.72 -0.01 -8.36
N GLU A 78 -10.69 -1.13 -9.07
CA GLU A 78 -11.76 -1.53 -9.98
C GLU A 78 -13.06 -1.90 -9.23
N GLN A 79 -12.95 -2.55 -8.06
CA GLN A 79 -14.11 -3.05 -7.31
C GLN A 79 -14.73 -2.01 -6.37
N GLU A 80 -13.91 -1.17 -5.74
CA GLU A 80 -14.33 -0.27 -4.65
C GLU A 80 -14.15 1.21 -4.98
N GLY A 81 -13.52 1.53 -6.12
CA GLY A 81 -13.35 2.90 -6.58
C GLY A 81 -14.66 3.54 -7.08
N PRO A 82 -14.63 4.85 -7.39
CA PRO A 82 -13.47 5.74 -7.37
C PRO A 82 -13.07 6.19 -5.95
N PHE A 83 -11.80 6.56 -5.79
CA PHE A 83 -11.26 7.13 -4.54
C PHE A 83 -10.78 8.57 -4.77
N ASP A 84 -11.09 9.49 -3.86
CA ASP A 84 -10.63 10.88 -3.94
C ASP A 84 -9.16 11.07 -3.54
N GLY A 85 -8.60 10.11 -2.80
CA GLY A 85 -7.24 10.22 -2.30
C GLY A 85 -6.78 9.01 -1.53
N VAL A 86 -5.49 9.00 -1.18
CA VAL A 86 -4.86 7.89 -0.47
C VAL A 86 -4.12 8.39 0.76
N LEU A 87 -4.41 7.78 1.91
CA LEU A 87 -3.62 7.94 3.13
C LEU A 87 -2.60 6.80 3.22
N ALA A 88 -1.30 7.14 3.26
CA ALA A 88 -0.22 6.17 3.25
C ALA A 88 0.93 6.54 4.20
N PHE A 89 1.67 5.54 4.69
CA PHE A 89 2.79 5.75 5.63
C PHE A 89 4.01 4.90 5.28
N SER A 90 5.21 5.49 5.39
CA SER A 90 6.51 4.82 5.25
C SER A 90 6.58 3.94 3.99
N GLN A 91 6.78 2.61 4.11
CA GLN A 91 6.80 1.70 2.97
C GLN A 91 5.52 1.82 2.11
N GLY A 92 4.34 1.96 2.70
CA GLY A 92 3.10 2.15 1.94
C GLY A 92 3.01 3.50 1.22
N ALA A 93 3.66 4.54 1.75
CA ALA A 93 3.75 5.83 1.06
C ALA A 93 4.71 5.76 -0.14
N ALA A 94 5.84 5.07 0.03
CA ALA A 94 6.77 4.80 -1.06
C ALA A 94 6.14 3.92 -2.16
N PHE A 95 5.38 2.89 -1.79
CA PHE A 95 4.61 2.09 -2.74
C PHE A 95 3.67 2.96 -3.59
N MET A 96 2.88 3.83 -2.94
CA MET A 96 1.96 4.71 -3.65
C MET A 96 2.66 5.74 -4.53
N LEU A 97 3.84 6.22 -4.14
CA LEU A 97 4.65 7.08 -5.00
C LEU A 97 5.06 6.35 -6.29
N LEU A 98 5.51 5.10 -6.19
CA LEU A 98 5.85 4.27 -7.35
C LEU A 98 4.61 4.03 -8.23
N VAL A 99 3.46 3.72 -7.63
CA VAL A 99 2.18 3.63 -8.33
C VAL A 99 1.84 4.91 -9.09
N GLN A 100 2.01 6.08 -8.46
CA GLN A 100 1.78 7.38 -9.11
C GLN A 100 2.72 7.61 -10.30
N LEU A 101 3.98 7.17 -10.20
CA LEU A 101 4.93 7.23 -11.32
C LEU A 101 4.50 6.30 -12.47
N LEU A 102 4.05 5.09 -12.17
CA LEU A 102 3.53 4.14 -13.16
C LEU A 102 2.27 4.66 -13.85
N LEU A 103 1.37 5.32 -13.12
CA LEU A 103 0.17 5.96 -13.68
C LEU A 103 0.56 7.06 -14.67
N LYS A 104 1.47 7.96 -14.26
CA LYS A 104 1.94 9.06 -15.10
C LYS A 104 2.71 8.61 -16.34
N SER A 105 3.41 7.48 -16.27
CA SER A 105 4.14 6.91 -17.41
C SER A 105 3.27 6.03 -18.31
N GLY A 106 2.01 5.79 -17.96
CA GLY A 106 1.11 4.88 -18.69
C GLY A 106 1.44 3.39 -18.50
N GLN A 107 2.28 3.05 -17.53
CA GLN A 107 2.74 1.69 -17.25
C GLN A 107 1.93 0.99 -16.15
N PHE A 108 1.03 1.71 -15.47
CA PHE A 108 0.14 1.11 -14.49
C PHE A 108 -0.85 0.13 -15.13
N GLY A 109 -1.25 0.36 -16.38
CA GLY A 109 -2.22 -0.45 -17.11
C GLY A 109 -3.11 0.44 -17.98
N LYS A 110 -3.70 -0.12 -19.05
CA LYS A 110 -4.66 0.62 -19.90
C LYS A 110 -5.94 0.90 -19.10
N GLY A 111 -6.41 2.15 -19.06
CA GLY A 111 -7.72 2.52 -18.49
C GLY A 111 -7.72 3.35 -17.20
N TYR A 112 -6.55 3.73 -16.66
CA TYR A 112 -6.43 4.48 -15.40
C TYR A 112 -5.93 5.94 -15.56
N VAL A 113 -6.15 6.56 -16.72
CA VAL A 113 -5.78 7.97 -16.99
C VAL A 113 -7.02 8.82 -17.22
#